data_AF-A0A0C3H915-F1
#
_entry.id   AF-A0A0C3H915-F1
#
_cell.length_a   1.000
_cell.length_b   1.000
_cell.length_c   1.000
_cell.angle_alpha   90.00
_cell.angle_beta   90.00
_cell.angle_gamma   90.00
#
_symmetry.space_group_name_H-M   'P 1'
#
loop_
_entity.id
_entity.type
_entity.pdbx_description
1 polymer ?
#
loop_
_entity_poly.entity_id
_entity_poly.type
_entity_poly.pdbx_seq_one_letter_code
_entity_poly.pdbx_strand_id
1 'polypeptide(L)'
;MTSNSNAEQEEPTISLPSSPATDSEVDEREDLYAGMTDEEAWKKYLSTKYEDSSKNPMKEPLTELWGIPISDADLEKLKVGVKSRNMDDKWDVLNEDPDKDGNISIHILRSWLQEDCYVLHIVPKPNSDNDGGSAKIQSITWEGNKGGLQCDAEQAKKEAVIVSRMILKCEFETLPDYPSSVLWQSSAYKKLDAE
;
A
#
# COMPACT_ATOMS: atom_id res chain seq x y z
N MET A 1 -35.03 -47.18 5.53
CA MET A 1 -33.59 -47.47 5.55
C MET A 1 -32.88 -46.34 4.82
N THR A 2 -31.96 -45.73 5.52
CA THR A 2 -31.15 -44.55 5.18
C THR A 2 -30.22 -44.79 3.99
N SER A 3 -30.03 -43.78 3.15
CA SER A 3 -28.80 -43.58 2.36
C SER A 3 -28.65 -42.10 1.99
N ASN A 4 -27.89 -41.39 2.82
CA ASN A 4 -27.20 -40.17 2.45
C ASN A 4 -25.94 -40.56 1.68
N SER A 5 -25.61 -39.84 0.62
CA SER A 5 -24.24 -39.79 0.08
C SER A 5 -23.82 -38.32 0.04
N ASN A 6 -23.01 -37.98 1.02
CA ASN A 6 -22.31 -36.71 1.14
C ASN A 6 -21.10 -36.79 0.19
N ALA A 7 -20.99 -35.87 -0.77
CA ALA A 7 -19.79 -35.71 -1.56
C ALA A 7 -18.90 -34.70 -0.83
N GLU A 8 -17.84 -35.18 -0.19
CA GLU A 8 -16.76 -34.33 0.31
C GLU A 8 -16.06 -33.69 -0.90
N GLN A 9 -16.08 -32.36 -0.95
CA GLN A 9 -15.24 -31.58 -1.85
C GLN A 9 -13.82 -31.62 -1.30
N GLU A 10 -12.89 -32.18 -2.05
CA GLU A 10 -11.46 -32.02 -1.79
C GLU A 10 -11.09 -30.55 -2.01
N GLU A 11 -10.59 -29.88 -0.96
CA GLU A 11 -9.97 -28.57 -1.08
C GLU A 11 -8.63 -28.69 -1.83
N PRO A 12 -8.30 -27.74 -2.72
CA PRO A 12 -7.04 -27.78 -3.45
C PRO A 12 -5.89 -27.37 -2.52
N THR A 13 -5.00 -28.32 -2.23
CA THR A 13 -3.70 -28.07 -1.60
C THR A 13 -2.81 -27.26 -2.55
N ILE A 14 -2.80 -25.94 -2.39
CA ILE A 14 -1.86 -25.06 -3.08
C ILE A 14 -0.58 -25.02 -2.25
N SER A 15 0.45 -25.71 -2.73
CA SER A 15 1.81 -25.62 -2.22
C SER A 15 2.39 -24.22 -2.42
N LEU A 16 3.22 -23.77 -1.47
CA LEU A 16 4.04 -22.57 -1.55
C LEU A 16 4.74 -22.45 -2.92
N PRO A 17 4.75 -21.26 -3.56
CA PRO A 17 5.53 -21.07 -4.78
C PRO A 17 7.01 -21.26 -4.46
N SER A 18 7.66 -22.26 -5.05
CA SER A 18 9.10 -22.40 -5.00
C SER A 18 9.76 -21.22 -5.71
N SER A 19 10.64 -20.51 -5.00
CA SER A 19 11.44 -19.41 -5.53
C SER A 19 12.25 -19.85 -6.76
N PRO A 20 12.31 -19.05 -7.84
CA PRO A 20 13.23 -19.31 -8.93
C PRO A 20 14.66 -19.02 -8.45
N ALA A 21 15.54 -20.01 -8.56
CA ALA A 21 16.96 -19.86 -8.28
C ALA A 21 17.62 -18.96 -9.34
N THR A 22 17.99 -17.74 -8.97
CA THR A 22 19.01 -16.95 -9.67
C THR A 22 19.80 -16.10 -8.67
N ASP A 23 21.12 -16.10 -8.86
CA ASP A 23 22.23 -15.65 -8.01
C ASP A 23 22.03 -14.45 -7.06
N SER A 24 22.47 -14.70 -5.82
CA SER A 24 23.28 -13.83 -4.95
C SER A 24 22.82 -12.40 -4.68
N GLU A 25 21.92 -12.25 -3.70
CA GLU A 25 22.16 -11.40 -2.53
C GLU A 25 21.74 -12.20 -1.28
N VAL A 26 22.49 -12.10 -0.19
CA VAL A 26 22.27 -12.85 1.06
C VAL A 26 20.89 -12.49 1.61
N ASP A 27 19.97 -13.45 1.58
CA ASP A 27 18.60 -13.28 2.06
C ASP A 27 18.58 -13.39 3.60
N GLU A 28 18.76 -12.26 4.29
CA GLU A 28 18.56 -12.16 5.75
C GLU A 28 17.10 -12.41 6.18
N ARG A 29 16.19 -12.76 5.25
CA ARG A 29 14.76 -12.99 5.54
C ARG A 29 14.42 -14.37 6.07
N GLU A 30 15.29 -15.38 5.92
CA GLU A 30 14.97 -16.75 6.36
C GLU A 30 14.89 -16.88 7.89
N ASP A 31 15.61 -16.04 8.64
CA ASP A 31 15.65 -16.09 10.10
C ASP A 31 14.36 -15.55 10.76
N LEU A 32 13.57 -14.73 10.04
CA LEU A 32 12.38 -14.04 10.59
C LEU A 32 11.16 -14.95 10.82
N TYR A 33 11.19 -16.17 10.28
CA TYR A 33 10.11 -17.15 10.35
C TYR A 33 10.53 -18.47 11.01
N ALA A 34 11.78 -18.55 11.48
CA ALA A 34 12.32 -19.74 12.12
C ALA A 34 11.52 -20.10 13.39
N GLY A 35 10.96 -21.31 13.41
CA GLY A 35 10.20 -21.84 14.55
C GLY A 35 8.74 -21.40 14.64
N MET A 36 8.22 -20.66 13.65
CA MET A 36 6.79 -20.36 13.52
C MET A 36 6.04 -21.52 12.85
N THR A 37 4.75 -21.65 13.14
CA THR A 37 3.86 -22.51 12.33
C THR A 37 3.60 -21.86 10.96
N ASP A 38 3.22 -22.66 9.96
CA ASP A 38 2.89 -22.14 8.62
C ASP A 38 1.79 -21.07 8.67
N GLU A 39 0.80 -21.22 9.56
CA GLU A 39 -0.27 -20.24 9.74
C GLU A 39 0.22 -18.90 10.30
N GLU A 40 1.12 -18.94 11.28
CA GLU A 40 1.70 -17.74 11.89
C GLU A 40 2.63 -17.02 10.91
N ALA A 41 3.44 -17.78 10.17
CA ALA A 41 4.28 -17.25 9.12
C ALA A 41 3.43 -16.57 8.03
N TRP A 42 2.32 -17.19 7.62
CA TRP A 42 1.42 -16.61 6.62
C TRP A 42 0.69 -15.35 7.13
N LYS A 43 0.26 -15.34 8.40
CA LYS A 43 -0.33 -14.16 9.04
C LYS A 43 0.67 -13.01 9.14
N LYS A 44 1.92 -13.31 9.50
CA LYS A 44 3.00 -12.32 9.56
C LYS A 44 3.35 -11.80 8.16
N TYR A 45 3.46 -12.69 7.17
CA TYR A 45 3.73 -12.34 5.78
C TYR A 45 2.66 -11.41 5.18
N LEU A 46 1.37 -11.70 5.47
CA LEU A 46 0.23 -10.90 5.01
C LEU A 46 -0.14 -9.76 5.95
N SER A 47 0.68 -9.47 6.97
CA SER A 47 0.48 -8.32 7.82
C SER A 47 0.49 -7.04 6.99
N THR A 48 -0.50 -6.19 7.20
CA THR A 48 -0.59 -4.87 6.57
C THR A 48 0.12 -3.79 7.37
N LYS A 49 0.76 -4.16 8.48
CA LYS A 49 1.56 -3.24 9.29
C LYS A 49 2.83 -2.82 8.56
N TYR A 50 3.07 -1.53 8.55
CA TYR A 50 4.32 -0.96 8.05
C TYR A 50 5.42 -1.13 9.10
N GLU A 51 6.52 -1.79 8.71
CA GLU A 51 7.70 -1.99 9.55
C GLU A 51 8.91 -1.40 8.82
N ASP A 52 9.36 -0.23 9.26
CA ASP A 52 10.40 0.59 8.61
C ASP A 52 11.67 -0.20 8.28
N SER A 53 12.14 -1.04 9.21
CA SER A 53 13.35 -1.86 9.04
C SER A 53 13.29 -2.89 7.92
N SER A 54 12.10 -3.16 7.37
CA SER A 54 11.87 -4.16 6.32
C SER A 54 11.63 -3.56 4.94
N LYS A 55 11.68 -2.22 4.82
CA LYS A 55 11.28 -1.48 3.62
C LYS A 55 12.43 -0.64 3.08
N ASN A 56 12.39 -0.41 1.77
CA ASN A 56 13.31 0.47 1.09
C ASN A 56 12.69 1.88 1.08
N PRO A 57 13.19 2.82 1.89
CA PRO A 57 12.63 4.16 1.95
C PRO A 57 12.87 4.91 0.63
N MET A 58 12.06 5.95 0.40
CA MET A 58 12.23 6.86 -0.74
C MET A 58 13.65 7.48 -0.74
N LYS A 59 14.26 7.54 -1.92
CA LYS A 59 15.59 8.14 -2.14
C LYS A 59 15.49 9.65 -2.28
N GLU A 60 14.49 10.14 -3.01
CA GLU A 60 14.24 11.57 -3.18
C GLU A 60 12.80 11.93 -2.73
N PRO A 61 12.50 11.87 -1.41
CA PRO A 61 11.15 12.16 -0.92
C PRO A 61 10.79 13.64 -1.14
N LEU A 62 9.73 13.87 -1.92
CA LEU A 62 9.10 15.18 -2.08
C LEU A 62 7.76 15.18 -1.34
N THR A 63 7.39 16.31 -0.74
CA THR A 63 6.15 16.42 0.04
C THR A 63 5.36 17.66 -0.35
N GLU A 64 4.04 17.53 -0.47
CA GLU A 64 3.13 18.64 -0.74
C GLU A 64 1.87 18.54 0.11
N LEU A 65 1.37 19.69 0.56
CA LEU A 65 0.07 19.80 1.20
C LEU A 65 -1.05 19.44 0.21
N TRP A 66 -2.10 18.82 0.75
CA TRP A 66 -3.25 18.41 -0.03
C TRP A 66 -4.56 18.88 0.60
N GLY A 67 -4.76 18.57 1.88
CA GLY A 67 -5.88 19.09 2.68
C GLY A 67 -7.26 18.63 2.23
N ILE A 68 -7.38 17.43 1.64
CA ILE A 68 -8.67 16.90 1.18
C ILE A 68 -9.38 16.11 2.28
N PRO A 69 -10.71 16.27 2.42
CA PRO A 69 -11.49 15.45 3.32
C PRO A 69 -11.64 14.03 2.78
N ILE A 70 -11.62 13.05 3.68
CA ILE A 70 -11.93 11.64 3.39
C ILE A 70 -13.07 11.17 4.28
N SER A 71 -13.91 10.28 3.76
CA SER A 71 -14.99 9.68 4.53
C SER A 71 -14.44 8.72 5.59
N ASP A 72 -15.22 8.47 6.64
CA ASP A 72 -14.86 7.47 7.65
C ASP A 72 -14.74 6.08 7.01
N ALA A 73 -15.56 5.78 6.01
CA ALA A 73 -15.50 4.51 5.27
C ALA A 73 -14.16 4.35 4.52
N ASP A 74 -13.66 5.39 3.86
CA ASP A 74 -12.38 5.33 3.17
C ASP A 74 -11.21 5.31 4.15
N LEU A 75 -11.31 6.02 5.28
CA LEU A 75 -10.32 5.95 6.35
C LEU A 75 -10.18 4.52 6.89
N GLU A 76 -11.29 3.83 7.14
CA GLU A 76 -11.26 2.44 7.62
C GLU A 76 -10.67 1.49 6.57
N LYS A 77 -10.99 1.66 5.28
CA LYS A 77 -10.36 0.88 4.20
C LYS A 77 -8.84 1.08 4.16
N LEU A 78 -8.38 2.32 4.29
CA LEU A 78 -6.96 2.66 4.31
C LEU A 78 -6.24 2.05 5.53
N LYS A 79 -6.85 2.12 6.72
CA LYS A 79 -6.30 1.51 7.93
C LYS A 79 -6.21 -0.01 7.86
N VAL A 80 -7.15 -0.67 7.18
CA VAL A 80 -7.06 -2.13 6.97
C VAL A 80 -5.86 -2.46 6.10
N GLY A 81 -5.63 -1.68 5.04
CA GLY A 81 -4.54 -1.89 4.09
C GLY A 81 -4.71 -3.17 3.27
N VAL A 82 -3.74 -3.45 2.40
CA VAL A 82 -3.64 -4.70 1.63
C VAL A 82 -2.18 -5.06 1.45
N LYS A 83 -1.83 -6.33 1.70
CA LYS A 83 -0.56 -6.92 1.32
C LYS A 83 -0.78 -7.84 0.11
N SER A 84 0.00 -7.61 -0.95
CA SER A 84 0.04 -8.44 -2.15
C SER A 84 0.39 -9.89 -1.80
N ARG A 85 -0.32 -10.84 -2.42
CA ARG A 85 -0.03 -12.27 -2.29
C ARG A 85 1.03 -12.73 -3.29
N ASN A 86 1.14 -12.03 -4.41
CA ASN A 86 2.12 -12.32 -5.46
C ASN A 86 2.48 -11.04 -6.25
N MET A 87 3.33 -11.20 -7.26
CA MET A 87 3.83 -10.09 -8.08
C MET A 87 2.76 -9.45 -8.99
N ASP A 88 1.65 -10.13 -9.27
CA ASP A 88 0.58 -9.61 -10.14
C ASP A 88 -0.29 -8.56 -9.45
N ASP A 89 -0.36 -8.58 -8.11
CA ASP A 89 -1.06 -7.59 -7.30
C ASP A 89 -0.33 -6.23 -7.31
N LYS A 90 0.99 -6.25 -7.55
CA LYS A 90 1.91 -5.12 -7.82
C LYS A 90 2.10 -4.07 -6.72
N TRP A 91 1.16 -3.93 -5.81
CA TRP A 91 1.11 -2.82 -4.86
C TRP A 91 0.74 -3.31 -3.46
N ASP A 92 1.47 -2.83 -2.47
CA ASP A 92 1.09 -2.97 -1.08
C ASP A 92 0.55 -1.63 -0.56
N VAL A 93 -0.45 -1.67 0.30
CA VAL A 93 -0.93 -0.52 1.07
C VAL A 93 -0.82 -0.88 2.54
N LEU A 94 0.15 -0.30 3.23
CA LEU A 94 0.51 -0.64 4.60
C LEU A 94 0.18 0.51 5.55
N ASN A 95 -0.27 0.18 6.76
CA ASN A 95 -0.57 1.15 7.79
C ASN A 95 0.58 1.25 8.80
N GLU A 96 1.04 2.46 9.04
CA GLU A 96 1.89 2.73 10.20
C GLU A 96 1.02 2.96 11.43
N ASP A 97 1.55 2.64 12.62
CA ASP A 97 0.84 2.93 13.85
C ASP A 97 0.69 4.45 14.04
N PRO A 98 -0.45 4.92 14.62
CA PRO A 98 -0.67 6.34 14.82
C PRO A 98 0.45 6.98 15.64
N ASP A 99 0.82 8.21 15.28
CA ASP A 99 1.79 8.99 16.04
C ASP A 99 1.21 9.46 17.40
N LYS A 100 2.01 10.21 18.17
CA LYS A 100 1.60 10.73 19.48
C LYS A 100 0.39 11.66 19.43
N ASP A 101 0.14 12.28 18.29
CA ASP A 101 -0.98 13.18 18.04
C ASP A 101 -2.17 12.45 17.40
N GLY A 102 -2.03 11.15 17.14
CA GLY A 102 -3.03 10.30 16.51
C GLY A 102 -3.07 10.40 14.99
N ASN A 103 -2.09 11.06 14.35
CA ASN A 103 -1.98 11.10 12.90
C ASN A 103 -1.57 9.74 12.37
N ILE A 104 -2.04 9.41 11.18
CA ILE A 104 -1.86 8.11 10.55
C ILE A 104 -1.07 8.29 9.26
N SER A 105 -0.05 7.45 9.07
CA SER A 105 0.67 7.34 7.80
C SER A 105 0.25 6.06 7.07
N ILE A 106 -0.13 6.21 5.80
CA ILE A 106 -0.44 5.08 4.91
C ILE A 106 0.62 5.02 3.81
N HIS A 107 1.36 3.91 3.78
CA HIS A 107 2.45 3.67 2.86
C HIS A 107 1.97 2.85 1.66
N ILE A 108 2.24 3.33 0.45
CA ILE A 108 1.90 2.64 -0.81
C ILE A 108 3.20 2.26 -1.50
N LEU A 109 3.42 0.96 -1.66
CA LEU A 109 4.70 0.41 -2.11
C LEU A 109 4.55 -0.46 -3.35
N ARG A 110 5.65 -0.63 -4.09
CA ARG A 110 5.75 -1.71 -5.08
C ARG A 110 6.02 -3.03 -4.37
N SER A 111 5.12 -4.01 -4.55
CA SER A 111 5.12 -5.23 -3.75
C SER A 111 6.39 -6.08 -3.88
N TRP A 112 7.05 -6.10 -5.03
CA TRP A 112 8.31 -6.87 -5.20
C TRP A 112 9.58 -6.08 -4.91
N LEU A 113 9.57 -4.74 -5.04
CA LEU A 113 10.73 -3.90 -4.70
C LEU A 113 10.75 -3.54 -3.21
N GLN A 114 9.60 -3.65 -2.53
CA GLN A 114 9.41 -3.16 -1.17
C GLN A 114 9.84 -1.68 -1.03
N GLU A 115 9.75 -0.92 -2.13
CA GLU A 115 10.10 0.49 -2.21
C GLU A 115 8.86 1.35 -1.98
N ASP A 116 8.97 2.30 -1.06
CA ASP A 116 7.93 3.30 -0.85
C ASP A 116 7.79 4.20 -2.06
N CYS A 117 6.57 4.28 -2.59
CA CYS A 117 6.25 5.16 -3.71
C CYS A 117 5.47 6.39 -3.24
N TYR A 118 4.54 6.19 -2.29
CA TYR A 118 3.71 7.25 -1.73
C TYR A 118 3.49 7.04 -0.24
N VAL A 119 3.43 8.13 0.51
CA VAL A 119 2.93 8.16 1.88
C VAL A 119 1.79 9.18 1.96
N LEU A 120 0.62 8.73 2.40
CA LEU A 120 -0.50 9.62 2.72
C LEU A 120 -0.47 9.94 4.21
N HIS A 121 -0.35 11.23 4.54
CA HIS A 121 -0.37 11.72 5.91
C HIS A 121 -1.79 12.16 6.26
N ILE A 122 -2.43 11.44 7.19
CA ILE A 122 -3.84 11.61 7.53
C ILE A 122 -3.95 12.17 8.94
N VAL A 123 -4.67 13.28 9.05
CA VAL A 123 -5.07 13.84 10.33
C VAL A 123 -6.50 13.36 10.64
N PRO A 124 -6.73 12.71 11.79
CA PRO A 124 -8.05 12.24 12.18
C PRO A 124 -9.01 13.42 12.42
N LYS A 125 -10.30 13.09 12.53
CA LYS A 125 -11.32 14.09 12.86
C LYS A 125 -10.99 14.79 14.19
N PRO A 126 -11.07 16.14 14.28
CA PRO A 126 -10.93 16.83 15.55
C PRO A 126 -12.06 16.42 16.51
N ASN A 127 -11.70 16.06 17.75
CA ASN A 127 -12.61 15.60 18.81
C ASN A 127 -13.60 16.67 19.34
N SER A 128 -13.88 17.73 18.59
CA SER A 128 -14.91 18.70 18.98
C SER A 128 -16.29 18.15 18.61
N ASP A 129 -17.08 17.81 19.63
CA ASP A 129 -18.43 17.23 19.55
C ASP A 129 -19.45 17.97 18.67
N ASN A 130 -19.12 19.17 18.19
CA ASN A 130 -19.98 20.02 17.36
C ASN A 130 -19.52 20.19 15.91
N ASP A 131 -18.38 19.63 15.51
CA ASP A 131 -17.91 19.81 14.14
C ASP A 131 -18.23 18.57 13.28
N GLY A 132 -18.99 18.78 12.22
CA GLY A 132 -19.24 17.79 11.17
C GLY A 132 -17.98 17.48 10.35
N GLY A 133 -16.79 17.81 10.85
CA GLY A 133 -15.52 17.57 10.21
C GLY A 133 -15.28 16.08 9.94
N SER A 134 -14.58 15.80 8.86
CA SER A 134 -14.09 14.47 8.51
C SER A 134 -12.58 14.40 8.74
N ALA A 135 -12.03 13.19 8.76
CA ALA A 135 -10.58 13.03 8.62
C ALA A 135 -10.10 13.66 7.30
N LYS A 136 -8.83 14.03 7.25
CA LYS A 136 -8.24 14.70 6.09
C LYS A 136 -6.90 14.09 5.72
N ILE A 137 -6.67 13.88 4.42
CA ILE A 137 -5.30 13.71 3.91
C ILE A 137 -4.66 15.10 3.92
N GLN A 138 -3.81 15.34 4.91
CA GLN A 138 -3.16 16.63 5.11
C GLN A 138 -2.09 16.87 4.05
N SER A 139 -1.27 15.87 3.77
CA SER A 139 -0.19 15.93 2.79
C SER A 139 0.07 14.57 2.16
N ILE A 140 0.82 14.59 1.06
CA ILE A 140 1.37 13.41 0.41
C ILE A 140 2.88 13.57 0.32
N THR A 141 3.61 12.50 0.61
CA THR A 141 5.03 12.33 0.28
C THR A 141 5.17 11.33 -0.84
N TRP A 142 6.07 11.54 -1.80
CA TRP A 142 6.30 10.61 -2.91
C TRP A 142 7.77 10.56 -3.34
N GLU A 143 8.15 9.47 -4.00
CA GLU A 143 9.45 9.34 -4.65
C GLU A 143 9.54 10.31 -5.84
N GLY A 144 10.32 11.36 -5.68
CA GLY A 144 10.51 12.42 -6.66
C GLY A 144 11.23 11.94 -7.91
N ASN A 145 12.10 10.93 -7.78
CA ASN A 145 12.91 10.37 -8.85
C ASN A 145 12.59 8.89 -9.09
N LYS A 146 11.69 8.64 -10.04
CA LYS A 146 11.29 7.30 -10.46
C LYS A 146 12.21 6.75 -11.54
N GLY A 147 13.50 6.60 -11.22
CA GLY A 147 14.49 6.02 -12.15
C GLY A 147 14.85 6.96 -13.30
N GLY A 148 15.18 8.21 -12.99
CA GLY A 148 15.51 9.28 -13.95
C GLY A 148 14.29 10.04 -14.48
N LEU A 149 13.10 9.75 -13.94
CA LEU A 149 11.86 10.42 -14.28
C LEU A 149 11.34 11.19 -13.07
N GLN A 150 11.26 12.51 -13.20
CA GLN A 150 10.72 13.37 -12.17
C GLN A 150 9.19 13.30 -12.16
N CYS A 151 8.65 12.93 -11.00
CA CYS A 151 7.21 12.96 -10.72
C CYS A 151 6.85 14.27 -10.01
N ASP A 152 5.93 15.03 -10.58
CA ASP A 152 5.36 16.19 -9.86
C ASP A 152 4.25 15.77 -8.89
N ALA A 153 3.83 16.73 -8.08
CA ALA A 153 2.87 16.50 -7.02
C ALA A 153 1.46 16.23 -7.55
N GLU A 154 1.06 16.84 -8.67
CA GLU A 154 -0.25 16.60 -9.28
C GLU A 154 -0.36 15.15 -9.75
N GLN A 155 0.67 14.66 -10.42
CA GLN A 155 0.76 13.27 -10.87
C GLN A 155 0.83 12.32 -9.67
N ALA A 156 1.63 12.59 -8.65
CA ALA A 156 1.71 11.76 -7.44
C ALA A 156 0.34 11.60 -6.75
N LYS A 157 -0.41 12.70 -6.61
CA LYS A 157 -1.77 12.69 -6.05
C LYS A 157 -2.74 11.81 -6.87
N LYS A 158 -2.70 11.92 -8.20
CA LYS A 158 -3.52 11.08 -9.10
C LYS A 158 -3.18 9.60 -8.92
N GLU A 159 -1.90 9.26 -8.94
CA GLU A 159 -1.45 7.87 -8.82
C GLU A 159 -1.85 7.25 -7.48
N ALA A 160 -1.61 7.94 -6.36
CA ALA A 160 -1.99 7.46 -5.04
C ALA A 160 -3.51 7.19 -4.95
N VAL A 161 -4.33 8.08 -5.50
CA VAL A 161 -5.80 7.89 -5.55
C VAL A 161 -6.17 6.68 -6.38
N ILE A 162 -5.61 6.55 -7.59
CA ILE A 162 -5.92 5.41 -8.46
C ILE A 162 -5.57 4.09 -7.76
N VAL A 163 -4.41 4.00 -7.10
CA VAL A 163 -4.00 2.78 -6.39
C VAL A 163 -4.97 2.47 -5.25
N SER A 164 -5.27 3.45 -4.39
CA SER A 164 -6.21 3.28 -3.29
C SER A 164 -7.63 2.92 -3.76
N ARG A 165 -8.13 3.49 -4.86
CA ARG A 165 -9.42 3.10 -5.47
C ARG A 165 -9.37 1.68 -6.04
N MET A 166 -8.31 1.34 -6.77
CA MET A 166 -8.19 0.07 -7.46
C MET A 166 -8.15 -1.10 -6.47
N ILE A 167 -7.36 -0.95 -5.40
CA ILE A 167 -7.04 -2.04 -4.47
C ILE A 167 -8.00 -2.08 -3.29
N LEU A 168 -8.21 -0.94 -2.64
CA LEU A 168 -9.02 -0.85 -1.42
C LEU A 168 -10.47 -0.45 -1.67
N LYS A 169 -10.83 -0.11 -2.92
CA LYS A 169 -12.15 0.43 -3.27
C LYS A 169 -12.48 1.69 -2.46
N CYS A 170 -11.48 2.53 -2.21
CA CYS A 170 -11.73 3.87 -1.69
C CYS A 170 -12.53 4.68 -2.72
N GLU A 171 -13.34 5.64 -2.27
CA GLU A 171 -14.15 6.48 -3.16
C GLU A 171 -13.47 7.84 -3.40
N PHE A 172 -12.98 8.49 -2.35
CA PHE A 172 -12.48 9.87 -2.36
C PHE A 172 -13.47 10.83 -3.05
N GLU A 173 -14.64 11.02 -2.43
CA GLU A 173 -15.81 11.71 -3.01
C GLU A 173 -15.53 13.09 -3.62
N THR A 174 -14.53 13.81 -3.11
CA THR A 174 -14.18 15.15 -3.59
C THR A 174 -13.25 15.16 -4.80
N LEU A 175 -12.73 14.01 -5.21
CA LEU A 175 -11.76 13.88 -6.30
C LEU A 175 -12.40 13.25 -7.54
N PRO A 176 -12.05 13.71 -8.76
CA PRO A 176 -12.55 13.13 -9.99
C PRO A 176 -12.09 11.68 -10.15
N ASP A 177 -12.81 10.91 -10.96
CA ASP A 177 -12.36 9.58 -11.35
C ASP A 177 -11.21 9.67 -12.37
N TYR A 178 -10.11 8.99 -12.08
CA TYR A 178 -8.92 9.01 -12.92
C TYR A 178 -8.78 7.67 -13.62
N PRO A 179 -8.61 7.62 -14.95
CA PRO A 179 -8.44 6.35 -15.65
C PRO A 179 -7.13 5.68 -15.21
N SER A 180 -7.18 4.36 -14.99
CA SER A 180 -6.02 3.59 -14.53
C SER A 180 -4.80 3.66 -15.45
N SER A 181 -5.00 4.04 -16.73
CA SER A 181 -3.92 4.30 -17.68
C SER A 181 -2.97 5.40 -17.20
N VAL A 182 -3.42 6.37 -16.39
CA VAL A 182 -2.60 7.47 -15.86
C VAL A 182 -1.44 6.98 -14.99
N LEU A 183 -1.57 5.82 -14.34
CA LEU A 183 -0.47 5.20 -13.58
C LEU A 183 0.74 4.84 -14.44
N TRP A 184 0.54 4.65 -15.75
CA TRP A 184 1.57 4.16 -16.67
C TRP A 184 1.92 5.19 -17.75
N GLN A 185 1.44 6.43 -17.63
CA GLN A 185 1.66 7.48 -18.60
C GLN A 185 3.05 8.09 -18.42
N SER A 186 4.04 7.51 -19.11
CA SER A 186 5.43 8.00 -19.08
C SER A 186 5.58 9.47 -19.52
N SER A 187 4.65 9.98 -20.34
CA SER A 187 4.63 11.39 -20.77
C SER A 187 4.27 12.38 -19.67
N ALA A 188 3.71 11.92 -18.55
CA ALA A 188 3.40 12.77 -17.40
C ALA A 188 4.66 13.11 -16.57
N TYR A 189 5.76 12.38 -16.77
CA TYR A 189 7.01 12.63 -16.05
C TYR A 189 7.98 13.46 -16.89
N LYS A 190 8.80 14.26 -16.20
CA LYS A 190 9.90 14.98 -16.84
C LYS A 190 11.16 14.12 -16.78
N LYS A 191 11.88 14.00 -17.88
CA LYS A 191 13.20 13.35 -17.85
C LYS A 191 14.15 14.24 -17.05
N LEU A 192 14.84 13.63 -16.10
CA LEU A 192 16.01 14.24 -15.49
C LEU A 192 17.16 14.06 -16.47
N ASP A 193 17.83 15.15 -16.82
CA ASP A 193 19.07 15.05 -17.59
C ASP A 193 20.11 14.34 -16.72
N ALA A 194 20.81 13.36 -17.28
CA ALA A 194 21.92 12.73 -16.60
C ALA A 194 23.06 13.76 -16.50
N GLU A 195 23.46 14.12 -15.27
CA GLU A 195 24.69 14.87 -15.01
C GLU A 195 25.94 14.08 -15.40
#